data_AF-A0A920JGM3-F1
#
_entry.id   AF-A0A920JGM3-F1
#
_cell.length_a   1.000
_cell.length_b   1.000
_cell.length_c   1.000
_cell.angle_alpha   90.00
_cell.angle_beta   90.00
_cell.angle_gamma   90.00
#
_symmetry.space_group_name_H-M   'P 1'
#
loop_
_entity.id
_entity.type
_entity.pdbx_description
1 polymer ?
#
loop_
_entity_poly.entity_id
_entity_poly.type
_entity_poly.pdbx_seq_one_letter_code
_entity_poly.pdbx_strand_id
1 'polypeptide(L)' 'MGGNVVWYENNGSQSFTKSTIATLGAAYDVRVNDLDGDGNGVIASGRSGIRWFGMQTMDLRVSQKM' A
#
# COMPACT_ATOMS: atom_id res chain seq x y z
N MET A 1 13.32 13.32 -10.58
CA MET A 1 13.28 12.94 -9.15
C MET A 1 11.97 12.19 -8.91
N GLY A 2 12.05 10.89 -8.61
CA GLY A 2 10.89 10.08 -8.21
C GLY A 2 10.89 9.88 -6.70
N GLY A 3 9.72 9.88 -6.07
CA GLY A 3 9.51 9.48 -4.69
C GLY A 3 8.83 8.11 -4.65
N ASN A 4 9.33 7.21 -3.83
CA ASN A 4 8.73 5.89 -3.65
C ASN A 4 7.72 5.95 -2.50
N VAL A 5 6.55 5.36 -2.71
CA VAL A 5 5.60 5.02 -1.65
C VAL A 5 5.93 3.61 -1.19
N VAL A 6 6.29 3.47 0.09
CA VAL A 6 6.83 2.23 0.65
C VAL A 6 6.05 1.85 1.91
N TRP A 7 5.69 0.57 2.01
CA TRP A 7 5.13 -0.03 3.22
C TRP A 7 6.22 -0.78 3.98
N TYR A 8 6.30 -0.53 5.29
CA TYR A 8 7.13 -1.30 6.21
C TYR A 8 6.20 -2.08 7.15
N GLU A 9 5.99 -3.35 6.85
CA GLU A 9 5.11 -4.22 7.63
C GLU A 9 5.85 -4.74 8.85
N ASN A 10 5.36 -4.46 10.05
CA ASN A 10 5.91 -4.96 11.31
C ASN A 10 5.31 -6.32 11.65
N ASN A 11 6.16 -7.32 11.89
CA ASN A 11 5.73 -8.66 12.32
C ASN A 11 5.36 -8.76 13.83
N GLY A 12 5.22 -7.63 14.54
CA GLY A 12 4.94 -7.56 15.97
C GLY A 12 6.18 -7.64 16.87
N SER A 13 7.36 -7.90 16.32
CA SER A 13 8.64 -8.00 17.05
C SER A 13 9.64 -6.91 16.67
N GLN A 14 9.15 -5.79 16.13
CA GLN A 14 9.99 -4.70 15.58
C GLN A 14 10.88 -5.15 14.41
N SER A 15 10.53 -6.25 13.74
CA SER A 15 11.14 -6.67 12.50
C SER A 15 10.21 -6.29 11.34
N PHE A 16 10.79 -5.65 10.31
CA PHE A 16 10.03 -5.00 9.25
C PHE A 16 10.33 -5.60 7.87
N THR A 17 9.28 -5.94 7.12
CA THR A 17 9.36 -6.27 5.70
C THR A 17 9.05 -5.04 4.86
N LYS A 18 9.93 -4.69 3.92
CA LYS A 18 9.78 -3.52 3.05
C LYS A 18 9.15 -3.92 1.71
N SER A 19 8.05 -3.25 1.35
CA SER A 19 7.37 -3.42 0.06
C SER A 19 7.17 -2.07 -0.63
N THR A 20 7.58 -1.95 -1.88
CA THR A 20 7.27 -0.76 -2.70
C THR A 20 5.86 -0.87 -3.24
N ILE A 21 5.00 0.08 -2.87
CA ILE A 21 3.62 0.17 -3.39
C ILE A 21 3.62 0.83 -4.77
N ALA A 22 4.30 1.97 -4.90
CA ALA A 22 4.32 2.73 -6.15
C ALA A 22 5.52 3.67 -6.22
N THR A 23 5.86 4.07 -7.45
CA THR A 23 6.79 5.16 -7.73
C THR A 23 6.01 6.34 -8.29
N LEU A 24 6.08 7.49 -7.62
CA LEU A 24 5.41 8.73 -8.02
C LEU A 24 6.44 9.80 -8.37
N GLY A 25 6.13 10.64 -9.36
CA GLY A 25 6.91 11.85 -9.61
C GLY A 25 6.71 12.84 -8.47
N ALA A 26 7.78 13.17 -7.74
CA ALA A 26 7.75 14.08 -6.56
C ALA A 26 6.59 13.77 -5.59
N ALA A 27 6.66 12.65 -4.87
CA ALA A 27 5.69 12.31 -3.84
C ALA A 27 5.70 13.36 -2.69
N TYR A 28 4.53 13.71 -2.17
CA TYR A 28 4.37 14.79 -1.17
C TYR A 28 3.71 14.34 0.14
N ASP A 29 2.59 13.61 0.06
CA ASP A 29 1.83 13.14 1.23
C ASP A 29 1.34 11.72 1.01
N VAL A 30 1.16 11.00 2.12
CA VAL A 30 0.66 9.63 2.17
C VAL A 30 -0.32 9.49 3.34
N ARG A 31 -1.48 8.89 3.09
CA ARG A 31 -2.52 8.62 4.09
C ARG A 31 -2.94 7.16 4.01
N VAL A 32 -3.03 6.51 5.15
CA VAL A 32 -3.64 5.18 5.25
C VAL A 32 -5.15 5.41 5.26
N ASN A 33 -5.84 4.82 4.29
CA ASN A 33 -7.30 4.85 4.24
C ASN A 33 -7.80 3.63 3.46
N ASP A 34 -8.74 2.93 4.07
CA ASP A 34 -9.42 1.78 3.48
C ASP A 34 -10.66 2.29 2.72
N LEU A 35 -10.66 2.16 1.39
CA LEU A 35 -11.75 2.64 0.53
C LEU A 35 -12.58 1.51 -0.08
N ASP A 36 -12.10 0.27 -0.04
CA ASP A 36 -12.73 -0.92 -0.62
C ASP A 36 -13.18 -1.95 0.43
N GLY A 37 -12.86 -1.73 1.71
CA GLY A 37 -13.40 -2.47 2.85
C GLY A 37 -12.65 -3.76 3.19
N ASP A 38 -11.41 -3.91 2.74
CA ASP A 38 -10.57 -5.09 2.98
C ASP A 38 -9.56 -4.90 4.12
N GLY A 39 -9.62 -3.75 4.81
CA GLY A 39 -8.80 -3.44 5.97
C GLY A 39 -7.41 -2.87 5.63
N ASN A 40 -7.13 -2.56 4.37
CA ASN A 40 -5.85 -1.99 3.96
C ASN A 40 -6.03 -0.92 2.86
N GLY A 41 -4.96 -0.17 2.57
CA GLY A 41 -4.99 0.82 1.49
C GLY A 41 -4.30 2.13 1.81
N VAL A 42 -3.78 2.76 0.76
CA VAL A 42 -3.01 3.99 0.85
C VAL A 42 -3.44 4.99 -0.22
N ILE A 43 -3.66 6.24 0.18
CA ILE A 43 -3.80 7.39 -0.71
C ILE A 43 -2.47 8.13 -0.72
N ALA A 44 -1.91 8.39 -1.90
CA ALA A 44 -0.69 9.17 -2.04
C ALA A 44 -0.84 10.29 -3.07
N SER A 45 -0.16 11.41 -2.81
CA SER A 45 -0.10 12.55 -3.73
C SER A 45 1.31 12.72 -4.29
N GLY A 46 1.37 13.15 -5.54
CA GLY A 46 2.61 13.59 -6.18
C GLY A 46 2.33 14.65 -7.24
N ARG A 47 3.34 14.99 -8.03
CA ARG A 47 3.24 16.00 -9.10
C ARG A 47 2.08 15.73 -10.07
N SER A 48 1.77 14.46 -10.32
CA SER A 48 0.73 14.05 -11.26
C SER A 48 -0.67 13.88 -10.63
N GLY A 49 -0.84 14.28 -9.37
CA GLY A 49 -2.13 14.23 -8.66
C GLY A 49 -2.16 13.21 -7.52
N ILE A 50 -3.39 12.91 -7.08
CA ILE A 50 -3.71 12.00 -5.97
C ILE A 50 -4.11 10.64 -6.54
N ARG A 51 -3.63 9.55 -5.93
CA ARG A 51 -3.94 8.16 -6.31
C ARG A 51 -4.23 7.33 -5.07
N TRP A 52 -5.16 6.39 -5.18
CA TRP A 52 -5.39 5.35 -4.17
C TRP A 52 -4.77 4.02 -4.64
N PHE A 53 -4.24 3.26 -3.69
CA PHE A 53 -3.61 1.97 -3.87
C PHE A 53 -4.20 1.00 -2.82
N GLY A 54 -5.08 0.11 -3.25
CA GLY A 54 -5.48 -1.06 -2.46
C GLY A 54 -4.32 -2.03 -2.33
N MET A 55 -4.17 -2.67 -1.17
CA MET A 55 -3.06 -3.56 -0.85
C MET A 55 -3.56 -4.96 -0.54
N GLN A 56 -3.76 -5.80 -1.55
CA GLN A 56 -4.16 -7.19 -1.30
C GLN A 56 -3.28 -7.85 -0.23
N THR A 57 -3.87 -8.23 0.92
CA THR A 57 -3.34 -9.33 1.71
C THR A 57 -3.16 -10.49 0.75
N MET A 58 -2.06 -11.26 0.88
CA MET A 58 -2.01 -12.57 0.25
C MET A 58 -3.14 -13.39 0.86
N ASP A 59 -4.35 -13.28 0.31
CA ASP A 59 -5.39 -14.27 0.49
C ASP A 59 -4.75 -15.53 -0.07
N LEU A 60 -4.38 -16.42 0.86
CA LEU A 60 -4.31 -17.83 0.55
C LEU A 60 -5.56 -18.10 -0.26
N ARG A 61 -5.37 -18.33 -1.56
CA ARG A 61 -6.38 -18.83 -2.48
C ARG A 61 -7.27 -19.73 -1.65
N VAL A 62 -8.52 -19.33 -1.44
CA VAL A 62 -9.54 -20.28 -1.00
C VAL A 62 -9.62 -21.28 -2.15
N SER A 63 -8.79 -22.31 -2.00
CA SER A 63 -8.90 -23.57 -2.69
C SER A 63 -10.31 -24.06 -2.43
N GLN A 64 -11.06 -24.22 -3.52
CA GLN A 64 -12.33 -24.96 -3.61
C GLN A 64 -13.52 -24.43 -2.78
N LYS A 65 -14.49 -23.85 -3.49
CA LYS A 65 -15.96 -23.97 -3.32
C LYS A 65 -16.57 -22.85 -4.16
N MET A 66 -17.41 -23.04 -5.17
CA MET A 66 -18.11 -24.19 -5.77
C MET A 66 -18.13 -24.01 -7.28
#